data_AF-A0A260BMG1-F1
#
_entry.id   AF-A0A260BMG1-F1
#
_cell.length_a   1.000
_cell.length_b   1.000
_cell.length_c   1.000
_cell.angle_alpha   90.00
_cell.angle_beta   90.00
_cell.angle_gamma   90.00
#
_symmetry.space_group_name_H-M   'P 1'
#
loop_
_entity.id
_entity.type
_entity.pdbx_description
1 polymer ?
#
loop_
_entity_poly.entity_id
_entity_poly.type
_entity_poly.pdbx_seq_one_letter_code
_entity_poly.pdbx_strand_id
1 'polypeptide(L)'
;MDMPTDTENTYESKTVRAVRGLESRTIEKMESGGWEVVSQTPGRIQTEIMFRRPAPRSRRVLWIVGGGVFALALAVIFAIGIIGERDTDSAETASPPSSEKAAPSEQPSIEATVAAQAPQPEPNDVVLTPENSPELATVLALTDYCSPDIAAFAAAHRGQTISFPGSVGDIAPYEGASTRYLILLGAGDFSETSAPGPAFQFRDVNTTDDMRWGGSVPDTIVVGTNLSITAKVDRYEERSCLFLLEPVATSVR
;
A
#
# COMPACT_ATOMS: atom_id res chain seq x y z
N MET A 1 -33.37 -33.40 25.73
CA MET A 1 -31.93 -33.09 25.81
C MET A 1 -31.53 -32.53 24.46
N ASP A 2 -31.56 -31.21 24.32
CA ASP A 2 -31.09 -30.48 23.14
C ASP A 2 -29.56 -30.54 23.08
N MET A 3 -29.03 -30.95 21.93
CA MET A 3 -27.63 -30.79 21.55
C MET A 3 -27.51 -29.49 20.76
N PRO A 4 -26.69 -28.51 21.18
CA PRO A 4 -26.51 -27.28 20.41
C PRO A 4 -25.77 -27.59 19.10
N THR A 5 -26.29 -27.03 18.00
CA THR A 5 -25.64 -27.00 16.69
C THR A 5 -24.37 -26.17 16.77
N ASP A 6 -23.22 -26.86 16.86
CA ASP A 6 -21.92 -26.22 16.88
C ASP A 6 -21.62 -25.63 15.50
N THR A 7 -21.46 -24.32 15.47
CA THR A 7 -21.18 -23.56 14.26
C THR A 7 -19.72 -23.81 13.91
N GLU A 8 -19.44 -24.41 12.76
CA GLU A 8 -18.08 -24.69 12.30
C GLU A 8 -17.31 -23.37 12.12
N ASN A 9 -16.63 -22.97 13.20
CA ASN A 9 -15.70 -21.87 13.25
C ASN A 9 -14.32 -22.44 12.94
N THR A 10 -13.80 -22.19 11.73
CA THR A 10 -12.40 -22.48 11.43
C THR A 10 -11.54 -21.54 12.27
N TYR A 11 -10.60 -22.06 13.06
CA TYR A 11 -9.68 -21.26 13.88
C TYR A 11 -8.28 -21.31 13.29
N GLU A 12 -7.58 -20.17 13.31
CA GLU A 12 -6.12 -20.12 13.13
C GLU A 12 -5.46 -20.31 14.50
N SER A 13 -4.44 -21.16 14.60
CA SER A 13 -3.65 -21.35 15.83
C SER A 13 -2.21 -20.86 15.65
N LYS A 14 -1.61 -20.38 16.74
CA LYS A 14 -0.22 -19.91 16.75
C LYS A 14 0.43 -20.20 18.10
N THR A 15 1.66 -20.69 18.07
CA THR A 15 2.44 -20.96 19.28
C THR A 15 3.48 -19.87 19.50
N VAL A 16 3.53 -19.31 20.70
CA VAL A 16 4.45 -18.23 21.10
C VAL A 16 5.20 -18.63 22.36
N ARG A 17 6.48 -18.29 22.45
CA ARG A 17 7.30 -18.53 23.64
C ARG A 17 7.44 -17.24 24.44
N ALA A 18 6.99 -17.28 25.68
CA ALA A 18 7.16 -16.20 26.65
C ALA A 18 8.32 -16.55 27.60
N VAL A 19 9.06 -15.54 28.07
CA VAL A 19 10.00 -15.74 29.18
C VAL A 19 9.20 -16.03 30.44
N ARG A 20 9.63 -17.01 31.24
CA ARG A 20 8.93 -17.40 32.46
C ARG A 20 8.78 -16.21 33.42
N GLY A 21 7.56 -15.92 33.85
CA GLY A 21 7.20 -14.75 34.67
C GLY A 21 6.78 -13.50 33.88
N LEU A 22 6.83 -13.53 32.55
CA LEU A 22 6.35 -12.46 31.66
C LEU A 22 5.20 -12.92 30.74
N GLU A 23 4.52 -14.01 31.10
CA GLU A 23 3.43 -14.60 30.33
C GLU A 23 2.27 -13.61 30.14
N SER A 24 1.85 -12.92 31.20
CA SER A 24 0.72 -11.98 31.17
C SER A 24 0.90 -10.87 30.13
N ARG A 25 2.11 -10.30 30.02
CA ARG A 25 2.40 -9.27 29.00
C ARG A 25 2.34 -9.82 27.58
N THR A 26 2.76 -11.06 27.41
CA THR A 26 2.71 -11.74 26.11
C THR A 26 1.27 -12.07 25.74
N ILE A 27 0.46 -12.48 26.71
CA ILE A 27 -0.97 -12.75 26.55
C ILE A 27 -1.72 -11.46 26.21
N GLU A 28 -1.57 -10.39 26.99
CA GLU A 28 -2.21 -9.09 26.73
C GLU A 28 -1.89 -8.56 25.33
N LYS A 29 -0.63 -8.68 24.91
CA LYS A 29 -0.20 -8.30 23.55
C LYS A 29 -0.91 -9.12 22.48
N MET A 30 -1.03 -10.44 22.66
CA MET A 30 -1.67 -11.31 21.69
C MET A 30 -3.21 -11.09 21.66
N GLU A 31 -3.84 -10.93 22.82
CA GLU A 31 -5.26 -10.61 22.96
C GLU A 31 -5.62 -9.28 22.29
N SER A 32 -4.75 -8.27 22.37
CA SER A 32 -4.93 -7.01 21.64
C SER A 32 -5.01 -7.19 20.11
N GLY A 33 -4.41 -8.28 19.59
CA GLY A 33 -4.47 -8.68 18.19
C GLY A 33 -5.60 -9.66 17.85
N GLY A 34 -6.56 -9.85 18.76
CA GLY A 34 -7.69 -10.77 18.59
C GLY A 34 -7.34 -12.24 18.78
N TRP A 35 -6.22 -12.56 19.43
CA TRP A 35 -5.81 -13.93 19.74
C TRP A 35 -6.22 -14.33 21.16
N GLU A 36 -6.90 -15.46 21.29
CA GLU A 36 -7.30 -16.06 22.56
C GLU A 36 -6.29 -17.12 22.99
N VAL A 37 -6.00 -17.21 24.29
CA VAL A 37 -5.15 -18.28 24.84
C VAL A 37 -5.90 -19.62 24.83
N VAL A 38 -5.27 -20.65 24.27
CA VAL A 38 -5.77 -22.04 24.24
C VAL A 38 -5.10 -22.90 25.29
N SER A 39 -3.78 -22.82 25.40
CA SER A 39 -3.02 -23.59 26.39
C SER A 39 -1.69 -22.93 26.73
N GLN A 40 -1.17 -23.26 27.91
CA GLN A 40 0.15 -22.82 28.38
C GLN A 40 0.91 -24.03 28.89
N THR A 41 2.12 -24.25 28.38
CA THR A 41 3.03 -25.33 28.78
C THR A 41 4.28 -24.70 29.41
N PRO A 42 4.41 -24.72 30.75
CA PRO A 42 5.55 -24.13 31.44
C PRO A 42 6.83 -24.94 31.21
N GLY A 43 7.88 -24.29 30.70
CA GLY A 43 9.23 -24.84 30.61
C GLY A 43 10.15 -24.30 31.72
N ARG A 44 11.42 -24.71 31.72
CA ARG A 44 12.39 -24.28 32.75
C ARG A 44 12.71 -22.79 32.70
N ILE A 45 12.77 -22.22 31.50
CA ILE A 45 13.19 -20.82 31.23
C ILE A 45 12.12 -20.06 30.43
N GLN A 46 11.39 -20.76 29.57
CA GLN A 46 10.35 -20.18 28.71
C GLN A 46 9.05 -20.97 28.88
N THR A 47 7.93 -20.28 28.79
CA THR A 47 6.58 -20.84 28.77
C THR A 47 6.07 -20.81 27.34
N GLU A 48 5.62 -21.94 26.83
CA GLU A 48 5.02 -22.03 25.50
C GLU A 48 3.52 -21.80 25.62
N ILE A 49 3.00 -20.81 24.90
CA ILE A 49 1.59 -20.40 24.93
C ILE A 49 1.01 -20.61 23.53
N MET A 50 -0.02 -21.43 23.44
CA MET A 50 -0.76 -21.67 22.21
C MET A 50 -1.96 -20.73 22.19
N PHE A 51 -2.10 -19.97 21.11
CA PHE A 51 -3.18 -19.04 20.87
C PHE A 51 -4.06 -19.52 19.72
N ARG A 52 -5.32 -19.08 19.69
CA ARG A 52 -6.22 -19.22 18.54
C ARG A 52 -6.95 -17.92 18.25
N ARG A 53 -7.39 -17.73 17.01
CA ARG A 53 -8.36 -16.69 16.65
C ARG A 53 -9.33 -17.24 15.60
N PRO A 54 -10.56 -16.74 15.50
CA PRO A 54 -11.47 -17.13 14.43
C PRO A 54 -10.84 -16.75 13.08
N ALA A 55 -10.64 -17.73 12.19
CA ALA A 55 -10.16 -17.48 10.84
C ALA A 55 -11.19 -16.60 10.12
N PRO A 56 -10.77 -15.53 9.43
CA PRO A 56 -11.71 -14.72 8.66
C PRO A 56 -12.36 -15.64 7.63
N ARG A 57 -13.70 -15.81 7.71
CA ARG A 57 -14.45 -16.55 6.69
C ARG A 57 -14.25 -15.83 5.37
N SER A 58 -13.37 -16.38 4.53
CA SER A 58 -13.14 -15.86 3.19
C SER A 58 -14.49 -15.78 2.47
N ARG A 59 -14.75 -14.65 1.82
CA ARG A 59 -15.97 -14.35 1.09
C ARG A 59 -16.03 -15.16 -0.21
N ARG A 60 -15.96 -16.49 -0.11
CA ARG A 60 -16.14 -17.47 -1.20
C ARG A 60 -17.58 -17.99 -1.20
N VAL A 61 -18.56 -17.10 -1.26
CA VAL A 61 -19.94 -17.47 -1.60
C VAL A 61 -20.45 -16.49 -2.64
N LEU A 62 -19.98 -16.65 -3.88
CA LEU A 62 -20.72 -16.17 -5.03
C LEU A 62 -20.45 -17.00 -6.29
N TRP A 63 -20.36 -18.33 -6.19
CA TRP A 63 -20.41 -19.23 -7.36
C TRP A 63 -20.83 -20.66 -6.97
N ILE A 64 -22.13 -20.92 -6.84
CA ILE A 64 -22.82 -22.19 -7.21
C ILE A 64 -24.28 -21.78 -7.50
N VAL A 65 -24.61 -21.37 -8.74
CA VAL A 65 -25.21 -22.19 -9.81
C VAL A 65 -26.24 -23.19 -9.27
N GLY A 66 -27.50 -23.00 -9.67
CA GLY A 66 -28.66 -23.65 -9.09
C GLY A 66 -28.71 -25.17 -9.17
N GLY A 67 -29.52 -25.74 -8.27
CA GLY A 67 -29.97 -27.11 -8.36
C GLY A 67 -30.12 -27.78 -6.99
N GLY A 68 -31.34 -27.78 -6.46
CA GLY A 68 -31.80 -28.91 -5.65
C GLY A 68 -31.83 -28.75 -4.13
N VAL A 69 -33.00 -28.34 -3.63
CA VAL A 69 -33.67 -28.86 -2.42
C VAL A 69 -32.89 -28.82 -1.08
N PHE A 70 -33.25 -27.85 -0.24
CA PHE A 70 -33.75 -28.22 1.09
C PHE A 70 -34.78 -27.19 1.58
N ALA A 71 -36.04 -27.62 1.54
CA ALA A 71 -37.16 -26.95 2.17
C ALA A 71 -37.06 -27.12 3.69
N LEU A 72 -37.27 -26.06 4.47
CA LEU A 72 -38.34 -26.05 5.45
C LEU A 72 -38.54 -24.65 6.05
N ALA A 73 -39.81 -24.30 6.10
CA ALA A 73 -40.40 -23.05 6.53
C ALA A 73 -40.03 -22.63 7.95
N LEU A 74 -39.98 -21.31 8.18
CA LEU A 74 -40.69 -20.68 9.30
C LEU A 74 -41.10 -19.26 8.89
N ALA A 75 -42.39 -19.11 8.62
CA ALA A 75 -43.09 -17.84 8.56
C ALA A 75 -43.51 -17.44 9.99
N VAL A 76 -43.19 -16.23 10.45
CA VAL A 76 -44.06 -15.43 11.33
C VAL A 76 -43.83 -13.94 11.03
N ILE A 77 -44.94 -13.28 10.74
CA ILE A 77 -45.14 -11.87 10.44
C ILE A 77 -45.39 -11.12 11.76
N PHE A 78 -44.73 -9.97 11.96
CA PHE A 78 -45.22 -8.81 12.73
C PHE A 78 -44.67 -7.55 12.03
N ALA A 79 -45.46 -6.85 11.23
CA ALA A 79 -46.39 -5.77 11.59
C ALA A 79 -45.76 -4.36 11.44
N ILE A 80 -45.87 -3.84 10.21
CA ILE A 80 -46.25 -2.48 9.77
C ILE A 80 -45.76 -1.29 10.62
N GLY A 81 -44.97 -0.43 9.95
CA GLY A 81 -44.67 0.93 10.37
C GLY A 81 -44.22 1.82 9.20
N ILE A 82 -45.21 2.26 8.40
CA ILE A 82 -45.30 3.50 7.60
C ILE A 82 -44.25 3.81 6.50
N ILE A 83 -44.59 3.41 5.27
CA ILE A 83 -44.19 4.06 4.01
C ILE A 83 -45.15 5.23 3.76
N GLY A 84 -44.60 6.44 3.64
CA GLY A 84 -45.29 7.55 3.01
C GLY A 84 -45.22 7.37 1.50
N GLU A 85 -46.36 7.33 0.84
CA GLU A 85 -46.48 7.30 -0.61
C GLU A 85 -47.16 8.57 -1.10
N ARG A 86 -46.88 8.89 -2.37
CA ARG A 86 -47.67 9.67 -3.34
C ARG A 86 -47.36 11.17 -3.41
N ASP A 87 -47.24 11.78 -4.59
CA ASP A 87 -47.66 11.34 -5.92
C ASP A 87 -47.01 12.20 -7.01
N THR A 88 -46.91 11.61 -8.22
CA THR A 88 -47.11 12.25 -9.55
C THR A 88 -46.15 13.35 -10.03
N ASP A 89 -45.93 13.59 -11.32
CA ASP A 89 -45.93 12.87 -12.60
C ASP A 89 -45.55 13.97 -13.63
N SER A 90 -45.07 13.58 -14.81
CA SER A 90 -44.94 14.41 -16.04
C SER A 90 -43.93 15.59 -16.03
N ALA A 91 -42.79 15.48 -16.74
CA ALA A 91 -42.62 15.66 -18.20
C ALA A 91 -42.70 17.14 -18.63
N GLU A 92 -41.60 17.69 -19.17
CA GLU A 92 -41.55 18.23 -20.54
C GLU A 92 -40.14 18.72 -20.93
N THR A 93 -39.73 18.26 -22.11
CA THR A 93 -38.60 18.68 -22.95
C THR A 93 -38.74 20.13 -23.40
N ALA A 94 -37.67 20.94 -23.35
CA ALA A 94 -37.32 21.86 -24.44
C ALA A 94 -35.95 22.55 -24.24
N SER A 95 -35.11 22.40 -25.25
CA SER A 95 -34.06 23.32 -25.70
C SER A 95 -34.19 23.36 -27.23
N PRO A 96 -33.53 24.27 -27.98
CA PRO A 96 -32.90 25.58 -27.75
C PRO A 96 -33.53 26.58 -28.79
N PRO A 97 -32.86 27.53 -29.51
CA PRO A 97 -31.57 28.24 -29.39
C PRO A 97 -31.65 29.78 -29.61
N SER A 98 -30.53 30.51 -29.48
CA SER A 98 -30.32 31.85 -30.09
C SER A 98 -28.81 32.08 -30.20
N SER A 99 -28.21 32.01 -31.40
CA SER A 99 -27.88 33.12 -32.34
C SER A 99 -26.90 34.16 -31.76
N GLU A 100 -25.94 34.78 -32.45
CA GLU A 100 -25.17 34.61 -33.69
C GLU A 100 -24.11 35.75 -33.65
N LYS A 101 -22.91 35.52 -34.21
CA LYS A 101 -22.03 36.48 -34.91
C LYS A 101 -21.09 37.50 -34.22
N ALA A 102 -19.85 37.41 -34.72
CA ALA A 102 -18.70 38.33 -34.91
C ALA A 102 -18.94 39.87 -34.83
N ALA A 103 -17.96 40.75 -34.59
CA ALA A 103 -16.59 40.82 -35.13
C ALA A 103 -15.71 41.95 -34.47
N PRO A 104 -14.40 42.05 -34.81
CA PRO A 104 -13.25 42.63 -34.04
C PRO A 104 -13.10 44.14 -33.74
N SER A 105 -12.14 44.44 -32.84
CA SER A 105 -11.39 45.71 -32.80
C SER A 105 -9.96 45.53 -32.29
N GLU A 106 -9.06 46.34 -32.87
CA GLU A 106 -7.60 46.27 -32.86
C GLU A 106 -6.93 46.83 -31.58
N GLN A 107 -5.66 46.43 -31.43
CA GLN A 107 -4.53 46.87 -30.57
C GLN A 107 -4.41 48.43 -30.41
N PRO A 108 -3.73 49.05 -29.38
CA PRO A 108 -2.36 48.67 -29.03
C PRO A 108 -1.76 48.86 -27.61
N SER A 109 -0.76 47.99 -27.37
CA SER A 109 0.57 48.20 -26.75
C SER A 109 0.69 49.05 -25.48
N ILE A 110 0.99 48.40 -24.35
CA ILE A 110 1.92 48.94 -23.35
C ILE A 110 2.97 47.88 -23.00
N GLU A 111 4.20 48.31 -23.25
CA GLU A 111 5.49 47.75 -22.91
C GLU A 111 5.67 47.77 -21.39
N ALA A 112 5.86 46.60 -20.78
CA ALA A 112 6.37 46.47 -19.42
C ALA A 112 7.48 45.44 -19.43
N THR A 113 8.71 45.97 -19.51
CA THR A 113 9.99 45.30 -19.29
C THR A 113 9.96 44.53 -17.96
N VAL A 114 9.69 43.22 -18.02
CA VAL A 114 10.06 42.29 -16.95
C VAL A 114 11.43 41.75 -17.32
N ALA A 115 12.40 42.09 -16.48
CA ALA A 115 13.76 41.59 -16.55
C ALA A 115 13.74 40.07 -16.69
N ALA A 116 14.40 39.59 -17.75
CA ALA A 116 14.68 38.19 -17.98
C ALA A 116 15.35 37.58 -16.75
N GLN A 117 14.60 36.76 -16.01
CA GLN A 117 15.22 35.74 -15.18
C GLN A 117 15.87 34.76 -16.16
N ALA A 118 17.19 34.63 -16.04
CA ALA A 118 17.95 33.63 -16.77
C ALA A 118 17.27 32.26 -16.59
N PRO A 119 17.18 31.41 -17.63
CA PRO A 119 16.74 30.04 -17.46
C PRO A 119 17.61 29.40 -16.37
N GLN A 120 16.99 29.04 -15.24
CA GLN A 120 17.57 28.03 -14.36
C GLN A 120 17.79 26.79 -15.25
N PRO A 121 18.97 26.17 -15.27
CA PRO A 121 19.18 24.97 -16.04
C PRO A 121 18.16 23.94 -15.58
N GLU A 122 17.31 23.46 -16.50
CA GLU A 122 16.45 22.32 -16.22
C GLU A 122 17.34 21.19 -15.71
N PRO A 123 16.98 20.52 -14.60
CA PRO A 123 17.78 19.43 -14.08
C PRO A 123 17.88 18.40 -15.20
N ASN A 124 19.10 18.09 -15.61
CA ASN A 124 19.37 17.18 -16.72
C ASN A 124 18.51 15.91 -16.55
N ASP A 125 17.71 15.56 -17.57
CA ASP A 125 16.86 14.35 -17.66
C ASP A 125 17.65 13.01 -17.61
N VAL A 126 18.90 13.05 -17.15
CA VAL A 126 19.77 11.89 -17.08
C VAL A 126 19.36 11.03 -15.89
N VAL A 127 19.02 9.77 -16.17
CA VAL A 127 18.78 8.77 -15.13
C VAL A 127 20.11 8.44 -14.44
N LEU A 128 20.18 8.68 -13.13
CA LEU A 128 21.34 8.34 -12.33
C LEU A 128 21.34 6.85 -12.02
N THR A 129 22.48 6.20 -12.22
CA THR A 129 22.70 4.79 -11.89
C THR A 129 23.97 4.66 -11.04
N PRO A 130 24.17 3.57 -10.29
CA PRO A 130 25.39 3.36 -9.53
C PRO A 130 26.68 3.44 -10.38
N GLU A 131 26.57 3.14 -11.67
CA GLU A 131 27.69 3.16 -12.61
C GLU A 131 28.06 4.57 -13.07
N ASN A 132 27.08 5.48 -13.16
CA ASN A 132 27.29 6.84 -13.65
C ASN A 132 27.26 7.92 -12.55
N SER A 133 26.85 7.56 -11.32
CA SER A 133 26.76 8.45 -10.17
C SER A 133 27.46 7.84 -8.94
N PRO A 134 28.70 8.26 -8.64
CA PRO A 134 29.43 7.82 -7.45
C PRO A 134 28.71 8.14 -6.13
N GLU A 135 27.95 9.23 -6.11
CA GLU A 135 27.15 9.64 -4.95
C GLU A 135 26.01 8.66 -4.69
N LEU A 136 25.27 8.27 -5.74
CA LEU A 136 24.22 7.24 -5.62
C LEU A 136 24.84 5.90 -5.21
N ALA A 137 25.96 5.49 -5.80
CA ALA A 137 26.65 4.26 -5.42
C ALA A 137 27.06 4.26 -3.93
N THR A 138 27.53 5.40 -3.43
CA THR A 138 27.88 5.57 -2.02
C THR A 138 26.65 5.44 -1.13
N VAL A 139 25.55 6.13 -1.47
CA VAL A 139 24.29 6.06 -0.71
C VAL A 139 23.76 4.64 -0.64
N LEU A 140 23.77 3.90 -1.75
CA LEU A 140 23.30 2.51 -1.80
C LEU A 140 24.18 1.52 -1.02
N ALA A 141 25.42 1.90 -0.69
CA ALA A 141 26.36 1.07 0.07
C ALA A 141 26.40 1.40 1.56
N LEU A 142 25.74 2.48 2.02
CA LEU A 142 25.72 2.87 3.42
C LEU A 142 25.08 1.78 4.29
N THR A 143 25.65 1.49 5.46
CA THR A 143 25.07 0.53 6.40
C THR A 143 24.16 1.19 7.44
N ASP A 144 24.23 2.51 7.56
CA ASP A 144 23.32 3.31 8.38
C ASP A 144 22.26 3.95 7.48
N TYR A 145 21.07 3.34 7.46
CA TYR A 145 19.94 3.82 6.68
C TYR A 145 19.33 5.14 7.22
N CYS A 146 19.75 5.57 8.42
CA CYS A 146 19.37 6.86 9.00
C CYS A 146 20.41 7.96 8.75
N SER A 147 21.48 7.68 7.98
CA SER A 147 22.60 8.60 7.77
C SER A 147 22.16 9.97 7.21
N PRO A 148 22.74 11.10 7.69
CA PRO A 148 22.48 12.41 7.12
C PRO A 148 22.91 12.54 5.64
N ASP A 149 23.83 11.71 5.16
CA ASP A 149 24.25 11.69 3.76
C ASP A 149 23.09 11.28 2.83
N ILE A 150 22.18 10.45 3.32
CA ILE A 150 20.97 10.04 2.59
C ILE A 150 20.02 11.24 2.44
N ALA A 151 19.85 12.02 3.51
CA ALA A 151 19.05 13.24 3.50
C ALA A 151 19.64 14.28 2.52
N ALA A 152 20.96 14.46 2.55
CA ALA A 152 21.67 15.35 1.64
C ALA A 152 21.49 14.93 0.17
N PHE A 153 21.66 13.64 -0.13
CA PHE A 153 21.41 13.10 -1.47
C PHE A 153 19.97 13.31 -1.93
N ALA A 154 18.98 12.96 -1.09
CA ALA A 154 17.57 13.12 -1.44
C ALA A 154 17.19 14.58 -1.71
N ALA A 155 17.78 15.53 -0.95
CA ALA A 155 17.56 16.96 -1.17
C ALA A 155 18.21 17.45 -2.47
N ALA A 156 19.46 17.04 -2.75
CA ALA A 156 20.20 17.45 -3.94
C ALA A 156 19.61 16.89 -5.24
N HIS A 157 19.05 15.68 -5.19
CA HIS A 157 18.51 14.97 -6.36
C HIS A 157 16.99 14.94 -6.40
N ARG A 158 16.30 15.77 -5.63
CA ARG A 158 14.83 15.83 -5.62
C ARG A 158 14.28 16.04 -7.03
N GLY A 159 13.35 15.19 -7.42
CA GLY A 159 12.73 15.20 -8.74
C GLY A 159 13.56 14.54 -9.85
N GLN A 160 14.83 14.19 -9.60
CA GLN A 160 15.64 13.44 -10.56
C GLN A 160 15.28 11.95 -10.51
N THR A 161 15.51 11.27 -11.63
CA THR A 161 15.27 9.83 -11.74
C THR A 161 16.54 9.05 -11.40
N ILE A 162 16.41 8.07 -10.52
CA ILE A 162 17.46 7.11 -10.18
C ILE A 162 17.06 5.71 -10.65
N SER A 163 18.03 4.88 -11.02
CA SER A 163 17.81 3.49 -11.36
C SER A 163 18.82 2.59 -10.67
N PHE A 164 18.35 1.55 -10.00
CA PHE A 164 19.18 0.65 -9.21
C PHE A 164 18.52 -0.73 -9.07
N PRO A 165 19.32 -1.80 -8.87
CA PRO A 165 18.78 -3.08 -8.43
C PRO A 165 18.25 -2.94 -7.00
N GLY A 166 17.08 -3.49 -6.71
CA GLY A 166 16.51 -3.49 -5.37
C GLY A 166 15.68 -4.73 -5.08
N SER A 167 15.09 -4.77 -3.88
CA SER A 167 14.28 -5.90 -3.44
C SER A 167 13.16 -5.48 -2.51
N VAL A 168 12.06 -6.23 -2.50
CA VAL A 168 10.93 -5.98 -1.60
C VAL A 168 11.28 -6.45 -0.18
N GLY A 169 11.36 -5.51 0.76
CA GLY A 169 11.62 -5.78 2.18
C GLY A 169 10.33 -5.96 3.01
N ASP A 170 9.27 -5.24 2.67
CA ASP A 170 7.95 -5.36 3.33
C ASP A 170 6.83 -4.83 2.42
N ILE A 171 5.61 -5.31 2.63
CA ILE A 171 4.41 -4.82 1.97
C ILE A 171 3.30 -4.70 3.02
N ALA A 172 2.78 -3.49 3.19
CA ALA A 172 1.66 -3.21 4.09
C ALA A 172 0.54 -2.46 3.36
N PRO A 173 -0.73 -2.64 3.75
CA PRO A 173 -1.83 -1.79 3.29
C PRO A 173 -1.58 -0.30 3.58
N TYR A 174 -1.80 0.57 2.60
CA TYR A 174 -1.77 2.02 2.81
C TYR A 174 -3.11 2.47 3.41
N GLU A 175 -3.09 2.99 4.63
CA GLU A 175 -4.28 3.50 5.34
C GLU A 175 -5.47 2.51 5.38
N GLY A 176 -5.18 1.20 5.43
CA GLY A 176 -6.21 0.15 5.47
C GLY A 176 -6.87 -0.14 4.13
N ALA A 177 -6.41 0.46 3.03
CA ALA A 177 -6.87 0.17 1.69
C ALA A 177 -6.55 -1.28 1.27
N SER A 178 -7.43 -1.91 0.49
CA SER A 178 -7.23 -3.29 0.02
C SER A 178 -6.36 -3.41 -1.23
N THR A 179 -6.10 -2.30 -1.93
CA THR A 179 -5.43 -2.28 -3.24
C THR A 179 -4.34 -1.20 -3.33
N ARG A 180 -4.06 -0.51 -2.23
CA ARG A 180 -3.03 0.53 -2.14
C ARG A 180 -2.06 0.11 -1.05
N TYR A 181 -0.77 0.23 -1.32
CA TYR A 181 0.26 -0.35 -0.47
C TYR A 181 1.35 0.65 -0.14
N LEU A 182 1.94 0.45 1.03
CA LEU A 182 3.28 0.86 1.40
C LEU A 182 4.21 -0.31 1.06
N ILE A 183 5.19 -0.08 0.20
CA ILE A 183 6.18 -1.09 -0.19
C ILE A 183 7.54 -0.60 0.27
N LEU A 184 8.13 -1.32 1.23
CA LEU A 184 9.50 -1.09 1.66
C LEU A 184 10.45 -1.80 0.70
N LEU A 185 11.50 -1.10 0.28
CA LEU A 185 12.45 -1.56 -0.71
C LEU A 185 13.88 -1.43 -0.16
N GLY A 186 14.68 -2.47 -0.35
CA GLY A 186 16.12 -2.48 -0.09
C GLY A 186 16.93 -2.25 -1.37
N ALA A 187 18.19 -1.85 -1.21
CA ALA A 187 19.15 -1.82 -2.31
C ALA A 187 19.72 -3.22 -2.57
N GLY A 188 19.89 -3.58 -3.83
CA GLY A 188 20.42 -4.87 -4.26
C GLY A 188 19.44 -6.03 -4.10
N ASP A 189 19.97 -7.24 -4.22
CA ASP A 189 19.21 -8.47 -4.06
C ASP A 189 18.83 -8.69 -2.60
N PHE A 190 17.67 -9.30 -2.37
CA PHE A 190 17.14 -9.55 -1.04
C PHE A 190 18.09 -10.41 -0.21
N SER A 191 18.30 -10.02 1.05
CA SER A 191 19.02 -10.80 2.04
C SER A 191 18.39 -10.63 3.41
N GLU A 192 18.24 -11.74 4.12
CA GLU A 192 17.73 -11.75 5.50
C GLU A 192 18.73 -11.19 6.52
N THR A 193 20.00 -11.05 6.13
CA THR A 193 21.10 -10.69 7.04
C THR A 193 21.84 -9.42 6.62
N SER A 194 21.49 -8.83 5.48
CA SER A 194 22.13 -7.63 4.98
C SER A 194 21.13 -6.80 4.16
N ALA A 195 21.03 -5.51 4.47
CA ALA A 195 20.24 -4.56 3.73
C ALA A 195 20.99 -3.22 3.72
N PRO A 196 21.97 -3.05 2.81
CA PRO A 196 22.65 -1.77 2.67
C PRO A 196 21.74 -0.73 2.01
N GLY A 197 22.14 0.51 2.15
CA GLY A 197 21.48 1.68 1.59
C GLY A 197 20.30 2.19 2.42
N PRO A 198 19.57 3.16 1.87
CA PRO A 198 18.36 3.69 2.49
C PRO A 198 17.24 2.65 2.59
N ALA A 199 16.37 2.85 3.57
CA ALA A 199 15.05 2.22 3.58
C ALA A 199 14.14 2.94 2.56
N PHE A 200 14.19 2.51 1.30
CA PHE A 200 13.36 3.10 0.25
C PHE A 200 11.90 2.73 0.43
N GLN A 201 10.99 3.61 0.04
CA GLN A 201 9.56 3.32 0.12
C GLN A 201 8.80 3.87 -1.08
N PHE A 202 7.98 3.01 -1.67
CA PHE A 202 6.83 3.43 -2.46
C PHE A 202 5.62 3.51 -1.55
N ARG A 203 4.88 4.60 -1.64
CA ARG A 203 3.72 4.86 -0.80
C ARG A 203 2.50 5.10 -1.65
N ASP A 204 1.38 4.54 -1.18
CA ASP A 204 0.10 4.66 -1.85
C ASP A 204 0.21 4.21 -3.32
N VAL A 205 0.68 2.98 -3.53
CA VAL A 205 0.82 2.40 -4.87
C VAL A 205 -0.09 1.18 -5.04
N ASN A 206 -0.70 1.04 -6.20
CA ASN A 206 -1.29 -0.21 -6.65
C ASN A 206 -0.19 -1.09 -7.28
N THR A 207 -0.10 -2.35 -6.83
CA THR A 207 0.95 -3.29 -7.27
C THR A 207 0.86 -3.68 -8.74
N THR A 208 -0.29 -3.45 -9.39
CA THR A 208 -0.54 -3.77 -10.80
C THR A 208 -0.27 -2.55 -11.68
N ASP A 209 -0.86 -1.41 -11.33
CA ASP A 209 -0.94 -0.26 -12.25
C ASP A 209 0.13 0.81 -11.99
N ASP A 210 0.47 1.08 -10.73
CA ASP A 210 1.34 2.20 -10.36
C ASP A 210 2.82 1.82 -10.28
N MET A 211 3.12 0.53 -10.23
CA MET A 211 4.50 0.04 -10.28
C MET A 211 5.16 0.32 -11.64
N ARG A 212 4.38 0.55 -12.70
CA ARG A 212 4.88 0.80 -14.07
C ARG A 212 5.74 -0.35 -14.58
N TRP A 213 5.18 -1.55 -14.60
CA TRP A 213 5.90 -2.75 -15.00
C TRP A 213 6.43 -2.69 -16.44
N GLY A 214 7.74 -2.89 -16.59
CA GLY A 214 8.38 -3.13 -17.86
C GLY A 214 8.15 -4.58 -18.30
N GLY A 215 7.30 -4.79 -19.29
CA GLY A 215 6.96 -6.12 -19.81
C GLY A 215 5.75 -6.74 -19.11
N SER A 216 5.85 -8.02 -18.74
CA SER A 216 4.76 -8.74 -18.08
C SER A 216 4.59 -8.28 -16.64
N VAL A 217 3.38 -7.86 -16.29
CA VAL A 217 2.97 -7.56 -14.91
C VAL A 217 2.96 -8.86 -14.11
N PRO A 218 3.68 -8.97 -12.98
CA PRO A 218 3.61 -10.14 -12.12
C PRO A 218 2.24 -10.24 -11.45
N ASP A 219 1.71 -11.47 -11.32
CA ASP A 219 0.43 -11.72 -10.65
C ASP A 219 0.47 -11.31 -9.16
N THR A 220 1.65 -11.42 -8.53
CA THR A 220 1.87 -11.04 -7.14
C THR A 220 3.33 -10.64 -6.93
N ILE A 221 3.54 -9.63 -6.09
CA ILE A 221 4.84 -9.32 -5.51
C ILE A 221 4.81 -9.65 -4.02
N VAL A 222 5.89 -10.23 -3.52
CA VAL A 222 6.04 -10.63 -2.11
C VAL A 222 7.37 -10.14 -1.55
N VAL A 223 7.50 -10.13 -0.23
CA VAL A 223 8.81 -9.94 0.43
C VAL A 223 9.82 -10.92 -0.14
N GLY A 224 11.02 -10.42 -0.46
CA GLY A 224 12.06 -11.19 -1.13
C GLY A 224 12.09 -11.09 -2.66
N THR A 225 11.09 -10.45 -3.28
CA THR A 225 11.09 -10.24 -4.74
C THR A 225 12.20 -9.27 -5.12
N ASN A 226 13.11 -9.70 -6.00
CA ASN A 226 14.15 -8.84 -6.57
C ASN A 226 13.61 -8.06 -7.77
N LEU A 227 13.96 -6.78 -7.84
CA LEU A 227 13.44 -5.81 -8.79
C LEU A 227 14.59 -5.03 -9.45
N SER A 228 14.41 -4.68 -10.72
CA SER A 228 15.05 -3.50 -11.30
C SER A 228 14.12 -2.32 -11.05
N ILE A 229 14.62 -1.29 -10.38
CA ILE A 229 13.81 -0.13 -9.99
C ILE A 229 14.34 1.10 -10.71
N THR A 230 13.46 1.79 -11.42
CA THR A 230 13.68 3.16 -11.91
C THR A 230 12.60 4.04 -11.30
N ALA A 231 13.01 5.04 -10.53
CA ALA A 231 12.09 5.85 -9.73
C ALA A 231 12.60 7.29 -9.58
N LYS A 232 11.66 8.21 -9.42
CA LYS A 232 11.95 9.61 -9.15
C LYS A 232 12.13 9.83 -7.65
N VAL A 233 13.16 10.57 -7.29
CA VAL A 233 13.44 10.98 -5.90
C VAL A 233 12.35 11.95 -5.44
N ASP A 234 11.57 11.59 -4.42
CA ASP A 234 10.66 12.55 -3.77
C ASP A 234 11.36 13.22 -2.60
N ARG A 235 11.56 12.52 -1.48
CA ARG A 235 12.17 13.09 -0.28
C ARG A 235 12.66 12.01 0.67
N TYR A 236 13.53 12.42 1.59
CA TYR A 236 13.87 11.62 2.76
C TYR A 236 13.14 12.18 4.00
N GLU A 237 12.57 11.29 4.80
CA GLU A 237 11.88 11.63 6.04
C GLU A 237 12.78 11.32 7.25
N GLU A 238 13.48 12.34 7.77
CA GLU A 238 14.48 12.16 8.84
C GLU A 238 13.94 11.51 10.12
N ARG A 239 12.65 11.70 10.44
CA ARG A 239 12.05 11.12 11.65
C ARG A 239 11.81 9.61 11.54
N SER A 240 11.48 9.13 10.35
CA SER A 240 11.17 7.72 10.08
C SER A 240 12.33 7.00 9.39
N CYS A 241 13.36 7.74 8.96
CA CYS A 241 14.46 7.29 8.12
C CYS A 241 14.00 6.62 6.81
N LEU A 242 12.88 7.08 6.25
CA LEU A 242 12.33 6.54 5.01
C LEU A 242 12.72 7.42 3.82
N PHE A 243 13.25 6.79 2.79
CA PHE A 243 13.54 7.46 1.52
C PHE A 243 12.38 7.20 0.56
N LEU A 244 11.50 8.19 0.40
CA LEU A 244 10.36 8.09 -0.50
C LEU A 244 10.76 8.30 -1.96
N LEU A 245 10.24 7.40 -2.79
CA LEU A 245 10.42 7.39 -4.24
C LEU A 245 9.06 7.30 -4.94
N GLU A 246 9.00 7.82 -6.16
CA GLU A 246 7.84 7.66 -7.06
C GLU A 246 8.22 6.67 -8.18
N PRO A 247 7.50 5.56 -8.36
CA PRO A 247 7.83 4.59 -9.41
C PRO A 247 7.73 5.20 -10.81
N VAL A 248 8.75 4.96 -11.64
CA VAL A 248 8.76 5.34 -13.07
C VAL A 248 8.72 4.10 -13.96
N ALA A 249 9.53 3.09 -13.63
CA ALA A 249 9.50 1.78 -14.24
C ALA A 249 10.02 0.71 -13.26
N THR A 250 9.39 -0.46 -13.24
CA THR A 250 9.88 -1.61 -12.47
C THR A 250 9.87 -2.89 -13.28
N SER A 251 10.78 -3.82 -13.01
CA SER A 251 10.72 -5.17 -13.56
C SER A 251 11.20 -6.18 -12.54
N VAL A 252 10.61 -7.37 -12.54
CA VAL A 252 11.12 -8.50 -11.74
C VAL A 252 12.45 -8.97 -12.32
N ARG A 253 13.39 -9.37 -11.46
CA ARG A 253 14.72 -9.89 -11.81
C ARG A 253 14.86 -11.37 -11.49
#